data_AF-A0A7X9CKS3-F1
#
_entry.id   AF-A0A7X9CKS3-F1
#
_cell.length_a   1.000
_cell.length_b   1.000
_cell.length_c   1.000
_cell.angle_alpha   90.00
_cell.angle_beta   90.00
_cell.angle_gamma   90.00
#
_symmetry.space_group_name_H-M   'P 1'
#
loop_
_entity.id
_entity.type
_entity.pdbx_description
1 polymer ?
#
loop_
_entity_poly.entity_id
_entity_poly.type
_entity_poly.pdbx_seq_one_letter_code
_entity_poly.pdbx_strand_id
1 'polypeptide(L)'
;MSKLQIPYGYIPLLNLKQTELGIKSIKDFFQVNLSSELRLRRVTAPLFVESGTGINDDLNGVERPVRFPIKDMNDKHAEIVHSLAKWKRLTLADYEIEEGFGIYTDMNAIRADEELDNLHSLYV
;
A
#
# COMPACT_ATOMS: atom_id res chain seq x y z
N MET A 1 -20.11 0.54 7.88
CA MET A 1 -20.29 1.57 6.83
C MET A 1 -20.85 2.83 7.47
N SER A 2 -20.05 3.56 8.24
CA SER A 2 -20.58 4.63 9.11
C SER A 2 -20.98 5.89 8.34
N LYS A 3 -20.46 6.13 7.12
CA LYS A 3 -20.68 7.37 6.35
C LYS A 3 -20.73 7.20 4.83
N LEU A 4 -21.31 6.12 4.30
CA LEU A 4 -21.47 5.97 2.84
C LEU A 4 -22.49 6.98 2.30
N GLN A 5 -22.05 7.87 1.41
CA GLN A 5 -22.86 8.85 0.71
C GLN A 5 -22.99 8.48 -0.77
N ILE A 6 -24.22 8.20 -1.22
CA ILE A 6 -24.50 7.98 -2.64
C ILE A 6 -25.44 9.10 -3.09
N PRO A 7 -25.05 9.94 -4.07
CA PRO A 7 -25.91 11.00 -4.58
C PRO A 7 -27.26 10.47 -5.06
N TYR A 8 -28.33 11.24 -4.84
CA TYR A 8 -29.65 10.89 -5.33
C TYR A 8 -29.64 10.78 -6.86
N GLY A 9 -30.14 9.65 -7.38
CA GLY A 9 -30.17 9.38 -8.82
C GLY A 9 -28.80 9.06 -9.43
N TYR A 10 -27.79 8.69 -8.62
CA TYR A 10 -26.49 8.26 -9.15
C TYR A 10 -26.64 7.05 -10.09
N ILE A 11 -26.13 7.22 -11.31
CA ILE A 11 -26.00 6.16 -12.30
C ILE A 11 -24.51 6.09 -12.67
N PRO A 12 -23.84 4.95 -12.46
CA PRO A 12 -22.43 4.83 -12.82
C PRO A 12 -22.26 4.99 -14.33
N LEU A 13 -21.33 5.87 -14.72
CA LEU A 13 -21.03 6.14 -16.12
C LEU A 13 -20.43 4.91 -16.84
N LEU A 14 -19.69 4.10 -16.10
CA LEU A 14 -18.99 2.92 -16.59
C LEU A 14 -19.64 1.65 -16.03
N ASN A 15 -19.78 0.62 -16.85
CA ASN A 15 -20.11 -0.72 -16.37
C ASN A 15 -18.87 -1.38 -15.71
N LEU A 16 -19.07 -2.51 -15.03
CA LEU A 16 -17.99 -3.20 -14.30
C LEU A 16 -16.75 -3.49 -15.17
N LYS A 17 -16.93 -3.96 -16.39
CA LYS A 17 -15.80 -4.27 -17.30
C LYS A 17 -15.04 -2.99 -17.69
N GLN A 18 -15.76 -1.91 -17.97
CA GLN A 18 -15.17 -0.62 -18.29
C GLN A 18 -14.45 -0.01 -17.09
N THR A 19 -15.00 -0.16 -15.89
CA THR A 19 -14.36 0.29 -14.64
C THR A 19 -13.03 -0.42 -14.42
N GLU A 20 -12.96 -1.74 -14.55
CA GLU A 20 -11.70 -2.49 -14.42
C GLU A 20 -10.65 -2.04 -15.45
N LEU A 21 -11.05 -1.87 -16.71
CA LEU A 21 -10.17 -1.35 -17.76
C LEU A 21 -9.68 0.08 -17.46
N GLY A 22 -10.56 0.93 -16.94
CA GLY A 22 -10.24 2.29 -16.52
C GLY A 22 -9.24 2.33 -15.37
N ILE A 23 -9.46 1.51 -14.33
CA ILE A 23 -8.54 1.38 -13.18
C ILE A 23 -7.15 0.98 -13.66
N LYS A 24 -7.04 -0.05 -14.50
CA LYS A 24 -5.76 -0.48 -15.07
C LYS A 24 -5.09 0.64 -15.86
N SER A 25 -5.85 1.31 -16.74
CA SER A 25 -5.31 2.36 -17.61
C SER A 25 -4.74 3.53 -16.80
N ILE A 26 -5.42 3.95 -15.73
CA ILE A 26 -4.94 5.02 -14.84
C ILE A 26 -3.69 4.58 -14.10
N LYS A 27 -3.66 3.35 -13.56
CA LYS A 27 -2.49 2.82 -12.85
C LYS A 27 -1.26 2.74 -13.74
N ASP A 28 -1.39 2.14 -14.92
CA ASP A 28 -0.29 2.02 -15.88
C ASP A 28 0.24 3.41 -16.29
N PHE A 29 -0.67 4.32 -16.65
CA PHE A 29 -0.32 5.66 -17.06
C PHE A 29 0.44 6.40 -15.97
N PHE A 30 -0.07 6.42 -14.74
CA PHE A 30 0.56 7.14 -13.65
C PHE A 30 1.92 6.55 -13.29
N GLN A 31 2.04 5.22 -13.21
CA GLN A 31 3.31 4.56 -12.87
C GLN A 31 4.42 4.85 -13.89
N VAL A 32 4.10 4.83 -15.19
CA VAL A 32 5.08 5.15 -16.25
C VAL A 32 5.55 6.59 -16.12
N ASN A 33 4.64 7.54 -15.95
CA ASN A 33 5.01 8.96 -15.83
C ASN A 33 5.78 9.22 -14.53
N LEU A 34 5.32 8.70 -13.39
CA LEU A 34 5.98 8.87 -12.09
C LEU A 34 7.42 8.33 -12.11
N SER A 35 7.61 7.12 -12.67
CA SER A 35 8.93 6.51 -12.75
C SER A 35 9.88 7.25 -13.69
N SER A 36 9.37 7.76 -14.82
CA SER A 36 10.14 8.54 -15.78
C SER A 36 10.58 9.89 -15.20
N GLU A 37 9.63 10.66 -14.67
CA GLU A 37 9.90 12.04 -14.20
C GLU A 37 10.79 12.07 -12.96
N LEU A 38 10.66 11.09 -12.06
CA LEU A 38 11.41 11.03 -10.81
C LEU A 38 12.54 10.00 -10.81
N ARG A 39 12.85 9.39 -11.96
CA ARG A 39 13.89 8.36 -12.13
C ARG A 39 13.77 7.22 -11.12
N LEU A 40 12.55 6.71 -10.95
CA LEU A 40 12.23 5.67 -9.97
C LEU A 40 12.23 4.28 -10.62
N ARG A 41 12.93 3.34 -10.00
CA ARG A 41 12.86 1.92 -10.34
C ARG A 41 11.69 1.25 -9.63
N ARG A 42 10.87 0.48 -10.35
CA ARG A 42 9.85 -0.36 -9.74
C ARG A 42 10.50 -1.52 -8.98
N VAL A 43 10.16 -1.69 -7.71
CA VAL A 43 10.57 -2.83 -6.88
C VAL A 43 9.35 -3.55 -6.31
N THR A 44 9.50 -4.83 -5.95
CA THR A 44 8.41 -5.61 -5.33
C THR A 44 8.35 -5.32 -3.84
N ALA A 45 7.19 -4.86 -3.37
CA ALA A 45 6.91 -4.61 -1.96
C ALA A 45 6.66 -5.91 -1.19
N PRO A 46 7.08 -5.99 0.08
CA PRO A 46 6.58 -7.00 1.00
C PRO A 46 5.13 -6.68 1.43
N LEU A 47 4.32 -7.72 1.61
CA LEU A 47 2.98 -7.59 2.20
C LEU A 47 3.01 -7.56 3.74
N PHE A 48 4.04 -8.17 4.33
CA PHE A 48 4.24 -8.24 5.76
C PHE A 48 5.72 -8.19 6.11
N VAL A 49 6.02 -7.76 7.33
CA VAL A 49 7.38 -7.70 7.90
C VAL A 49 7.39 -8.34 9.28
N GLU A 50 8.56 -8.75 9.78
CA GLU A 50 8.70 -9.27 11.14
C GLU A 50 8.35 -8.20 12.17
N SER A 51 7.52 -8.57 13.15
CA SER A 51 7.10 -7.70 14.26
C SER A 51 8.30 -7.23 15.08
N GLY A 52 8.26 -5.99 15.57
CA GLY A 52 9.29 -5.47 16.49
C GLY A 52 10.62 -5.09 15.86
N THR A 53 10.77 -5.23 14.54
CA THR A 53 11.95 -4.76 13.79
C THR A 53 11.98 -3.24 13.60
N GLY A 54 10.86 -2.56 13.84
CA GLY A 54 10.68 -1.13 13.59
C GLY A 54 10.54 -0.77 12.12
N ILE A 55 10.50 -1.75 11.21
CA ILE A 55 10.35 -1.55 9.77
C ILE A 55 8.92 -1.14 9.40
N ASN A 56 7.92 -1.73 10.08
CA ASN A 56 6.53 -1.35 9.88
C ASN A 56 6.30 0.09 10.35
N ASP A 57 5.35 0.76 9.72
CA ASP A 57 4.95 2.11 10.10
C ASP A 57 3.88 2.04 11.19
N ASP A 58 4.10 2.77 12.27
CA ASP A 58 3.19 2.81 13.41
C ASP A 58 2.06 3.84 13.20
N LEU A 59 2.07 4.58 12.08
CA LEU A 59 1.11 5.65 11.77
C LEU A 59 1.00 6.66 12.94
N ASN A 60 -0.17 6.76 13.59
CA ASN A 60 -0.37 7.63 14.76
C ASN A 60 -0.05 6.92 16.09
N GLY A 61 0.35 5.65 16.06
CA GLY A 61 0.71 4.82 17.21
C GLY A 61 -0.50 4.21 17.94
N VAL A 62 -1.71 4.40 17.42
CA VAL A 62 -2.96 3.90 18.03
C VAL A 62 -3.54 2.74 17.23
N GLU A 63 -3.33 2.74 15.91
CA GLU A 63 -3.84 1.75 14.98
C GLU A 63 -3.13 0.39 15.16
N ARG A 64 -3.92 -0.68 15.30
CA ARG A 64 -3.36 -2.03 15.50
C ARG A 64 -3.09 -2.71 14.16
N PRO A 65 -1.84 -3.13 13.89
CA PRO A 65 -1.55 -3.90 12.70
C PRO A 65 -2.13 -5.31 12.79
N VAL A 66 -2.44 -5.88 11.62
CA VAL A 66 -2.82 -7.30 11.53
C VAL A 66 -1.59 -8.15 11.76
N ARG A 67 -1.56 -8.86 12.90
CA ARG A 67 -0.45 -9.73 13.32
C ARG A 67 -0.80 -11.21 13.19
N PHE A 68 0.17 -12.03 12.80
CA PHE A 68 0.01 -13.48 12.74
C PHE A 68 1.34 -14.22 13.04
N PRO A 69 1.29 -15.41 13.66
CA PRO A 69 2.47 -16.22 13.89
C PRO A 69 2.89 -16.97 12.61
N ILE A 70 4.19 -17.15 12.43
CA ILE A 70 4.76 -17.94 11.34
C ILE A 70 5.27 -19.26 11.92
N LYS A 71 4.53 -20.35 11.63
CA LYS A 71 4.82 -21.69 12.16
C LYS A 71 6.27 -22.15 11.87
N ASP A 72 6.77 -21.89 10.67
CA ASP A 72 8.11 -22.32 10.23
C ASP A 72 9.24 -21.43 10.79
N MET A 73 8.91 -20.39 11.55
CA MET A 73 9.86 -19.49 12.21
C MET A 73 9.71 -19.55 13.74
N ASN A 74 9.44 -20.74 14.29
CA ASN A 74 9.20 -20.93 15.73
C ASN A 74 8.13 -19.97 16.28
N ASP A 75 7.02 -19.81 15.55
CA ASP A 75 5.92 -18.91 15.88
C ASP A 75 6.31 -17.44 16.09
N LYS A 76 7.41 -16.99 15.46
CA LYS A 76 7.71 -15.56 15.30
C LYS A 76 6.52 -14.84 14.66
N HIS A 77 6.26 -13.62 15.13
CA HIS A 77 5.16 -12.81 14.61
C HIS A 77 5.59 -11.96 13.41
N ALA A 78 4.72 -11.91 12.42
CA ALA A 78 4.76 -10.93 11.34
C ALA A 78 3.53 -10.02 11.40
N GLU A 79 3.67 -8.85 10.79
CA GLU A 79 2.64 -7.82 10.70
C GLU A 79 2.41 -7.45 9.24
N ILE A 80 1.15 -7.35 8.83
CA ILE A 80 0.80 -6.71 7.56
C ILE A 80 1.23 -5.25 7.63
N VAL A 81 1.86 -4.77 6.56
CA VAL A 81 2.38 -3.41 6.52
C VAL A 81 1.24 -2.39 6.49
N HIS A 82 1.35 -1.31 7.26
CA HIS A 82 0.48 -0.14 7.11
C HIS A 82 1.00 0.80 6.02
N SER A 83 2.33 0.91 5.95
CA SER A 83 3.07 1.71 5.01
C SER A 83 4.48 1.12 4.85
N LEU A 84 5.14 1.44 3.74
CA LEU A 84 6.53 1.05 3.47
C LEU A 84 7.49 2.24 3.59
N ALA A 85 7.15 3.27 4.36
CA ALA A 85 7.97 4.49 4.46
C ALA A 85 9.41 4.18 4.91
N LYS A 86 9.57 3.46 6.02
CA LYS A 86 10.88 3.07 6.56
C LYS A 86 11.55 2.01 5.68
N TRP A 87 10.78 1.00 5.22
CA TRP A 87 11.27 -0.05 4.32
C TRP A 87 11.90 0.51 3.05
N LYS A 88 11.28 1.50 2.39
CA LYS A 88 11.84 2.10 1.18
C LYS A 88 13.26 2.63 1.38
N ARG A 89 13.54 3.24 2.53
CA ARG A 89 14.87 3.78 2.84
C ARG A 89 15.90 2.68 3.06
N LEU A 90 15.50 1.57 3.70
CA LEU A 90 16.36 0.39 3.84
C LEU A 90 16.67 -0.22 2.47
N THR A 91 15.66 -0.40 1.63
CA THR A 91 15.83 -0.95 0.28
C THR A 91 16.75 -0.09 -0.61
N LEU A 92 16.69 1.24 -0.49
CA LEU A 92 17.62 2.13 -1.21
C LEU A 92 19.08 1.85 -0.81
N ALA A 93 19.33 1.62 0.48
CA ALA A 93 20.66 1.31 0.99
C ALA A 93 21.13 -0.09 0.56
N ASP A 94 20.27 -1.10 0.71
CA ASP A 94 20.59 -2.49 0.36
C ASP A 94 20.89 -2.67 -1.14
N TYR A 95 20.25 -1.88 -1.99
CA TYR A 95 20.46 -1.91 -3.45
C TYR A 95 21.47 -0.89 -3.94
N GLU A 96 22.10 -0.14 -3.02
CA GLU A 96 23.11 0.87 -3.34
C GLU A 96 22.63 1.87 -4.42
N ILE A 97 21.38 2.32 -4.30
CA ILE A 97 20.76 3.20 -5.30
C ILE A 97 21.48 4.56 -5.31
N GLU A 98 21.91 4.97 -6.50
CA GLU A 98 22.67 6.20 -6.72
C GLU A 98 21.85 7.48 -6.45
N GLU A 99 22.55 8.57 -6.14
CA GLU A 99 21.94 9.89 -5.96
C GLU A 99 21.20 10.34 -7.22
N GLY A 100 20.01 10.92 -7.03
CA GLY A 100 19.13 11.32 -8.13
C GLY A 100 18.29 10.20 -8.72
N PHE A 101 18.38 8.98 -8.18
CA PHE A 101 17.50 7.85 -8.46
C PHE A 101 16.72 7.45 -7.22
N GLY A 102 15.64 6.69 -7.42
CA GLY A 102 14.85 6.17 -6.31
C GLY A 102 14.09 4.91 -6.66
N ILE A 103 13.17 4.52 -5.78
CA ILE A 103 12.30 3.36 -5.98
C ILE A 103 10.83 3.74 -5.80
N TYR A 104 9.97 3.01 -6.50
CA TYR A 104 8.53 2.98 -6.23
C TYR A 104 8.04 1.55 -6.21
N THR A 105 6.87 1.34 -5.62
CA THR A 105 6.27 0.01 -5.49
C THR A 105 4.75 0.11 -5.41
N ASP A 106 4.09 -0.96 -5.83
CA ASP A 106 2.66 -1.16 -5.60
C ASP A 106 2.50 -1.85 -4.25
N MET A 107 2.22 -1.03 -3.24
CA MET A 107 2.04 -1.49 -1.88
C MET A 107 0.58 -1.88 -1.67
N ASN A 108 0.36 -3.02 -1.00
CA ASN A 108 -0.96 -3.37 -0.49
C ASN A 108 -0.92 -3.44 1.04
N ALA A 109 -1.97 -2.99 1.69
CA ALA A 109 -2.11 -2.97 3.15
C ALA A 109 -3.50 -3.40 3.62
N ILE A 110 -3.58 -3.73 4.91
CA ILE A 110 -4.85 -3.92 5.63
C ILE A 110 -4.88 -2.95 6.81
N ARG A 111 -5.88 -2.06 6.82
CA ARG A 111 -6.12 -1.09 7.88
C ARG A 111 -7.35 -1.47 8.68
N ALA A 112 -7.19 -2.40 9.62
CA ALA A 112 -8.30 -2.99 10.36
C ALA A 112 -9.06 -2.00 11.25
N ASP A 113 -8.39 -0.94 11.69
CA ASP A 113 -8.94 0.08 12.60
C ASP A 113 -9.43 1.36 11.87
N GLU A 114 -9.52 1.35 10.53
CA GLU A 114 -9.92 2.51 9.71
C GLU A 114 -11.43 2.85 9.86
N GLU A 115 -11.75 4.14 9.96
CA GLU A 115 -13.15 4.62 9.89
C GLU A 115 -13.62 4.71 8.43
N LEU A 116 -14.52 3.81 8.02
CA LEU A 116 -14.93 3.69 6.62
C LEU A 116 -15.94 4.75 6.16
N ASP A 117 -15.62 5.39 5.04
CA ASP A 117 -16.49 6.29 4.27
C ASP A 117 -16.24 6.15 2.76
N ASN A 118 -16.64 7.12 1.95
CA ASN A 118 -16.45 7.11 0.50
C ASN A 118 -14.97 7.16 0.04
N LEU A 119 -14.06 7.59 0.91
CA LEU A 119 -12.63 7.80 0.63
C LEU A 119 -11.73 6.82 1.38
N HIS A 120 -12.22 6.23 2.48
CA HIS A 120 -11.44 5.35 3.36
C HIS A 120 -11.85 3.87 3.21
N SER A 121 -10.84 3.01 2.99
CA SER A 121 -10.99 1.57 2.74
C SER A 121 -10.11 0.75 3.68
N LEU A 122 -10.57 -0.45 4.05
CA LEU A 122 -9.76 -1.43 4.80
C LEU A 122 -8.58 -1.94 3.98
N TYR A 123 -8.76 -2.05 2.66
CA TYR A 123 -7.74 -2.52 1.73
C TYR A 123 -7.22 -1.34 0.92
N VAL A 124 -5.91 -1.15 0.96
CA VAL A 124 -5.17 -0.14 0.21
C VAL A 124 -4.24 -0.85 -0.74
#